data_AF-A0A660WQQ6-F1
#
_entry.id   AF-A0A660WQQ6-F1
#
_cell.length_a   1.000
_cell.length_b   1.000
_cell.length_c   1.000
_cell.angle_alpha   90.00
_cell.angle_beta   90.00
_cell.angle_gamma   90.00
#
_symmetry.space_group_name_H-M   'P 1'
#
loop_
_entity.id
_entity.type
_entity.pdbx_description
1 polymer ?
#
loop_
_entity_poly.entity_id
_entity_poly.type
_entity_poly.pdbx_seq_one_letter_code
_entity_poly.pdbx_strand_id
1 'polypeptide(L)'
;MTVICMFLASIAFAQNEPERLPDDPLYQAKRKMETAKLKATFDPLEKADLYTKYAKERLKEVKTMISKGKPEFVNDLLKDYEKYISGAMGQINKAQAQGYDVSEALEAVERSTKKHIEVLSDLVGKVPEEARSAIRHAIEVSKTGRNTALGILRKIQRGELPTSKPEGIGMPKGIGIPESIGKPEGIGKPEGVDKPEGVGRPKGVPVGGRG
;
A
#
# COMPACT_ATOMS: atom_id res chain seq x y z
N MET A 1 -40.32 -19.46 36.01
CA MET A 1 -39.44 -19.53 34.82
C MET A 1 -39.30 -18.12 34.27
N THR A 2 -38.20 -17.44 34.61
CA THR A 2 -37.91 -16.07 34.19
C THR A 2 -37.26 -16.14 32.81
N VAL A 3 -37.99 -15.74 31.77
CA VAL A 3 -37.45 -15.62 30.41
C VAL A 3 -36.62 -14.35 30.36
N ILE A 4 -35.30 -14.51 30.41
CA ILE A 4 -34.34 -13.42 30.24
C ILE A 4 -34.36 -13.03 28.76
N CYS A 5 -35.06 -11.94 28.45
CA CYS A 5 -34.94 -11.22 27.19
C CYS A 5 -33.54 -10.61 27.09
N MET A 6 -32.64 -11.25 26.35
CA MET A 6 -31.41 -10.59 25.89
C MET A 6 -31.78 -9.67 24.73
N PHE A 7 -32.03 -8.40 25.06
CA PHE A 7 -32.04 -7.32 24.10
C PHE A 7 -30.64 -7.24 23.46
N LEU A 8 -30.52 -7.69 22.21
CA LEU A 8 -29.39 -7.37 21.35
C LEU A 8 -29.45 -5.86 21.08
N ALA A 9 -28.78 -5.09 21.93
CA ALA A 9 -28.54 -3.68 21.68
C ALA A 9 -27.80 -3.56 20.35
N SER A 10 -28.52 -3.12 19.34
CA SER A 10 -27.97 -2.70 18.06
C SER A 10 -27.12 -1.47 18.32
N ILE A 11 -25.83 -1.66 18.60
CA ILE A 11 -24.92 -0.53 18.60
C ILE A 11 -24.59 -0.22 17.15
N ALA A 12 -25.41 0.64 16.56
CA ALA A 12 -25.08 1.34 15.33
C ALA A 12 -23.92 2.30 15.63
N PHE A 13 -22.70 1.76 15.72
CA PHE A 13 -21.48 2.56 15.64
C PHE A 13 -21.29 2.99 14.18
N ALA A 14 -22.08 3.97 13.75
CA ALA A 14 -21.70 4.82 12.63
C ALA A 14 -20.62 5.80 13.14
N GLN A 15 -19.42 5.29 13.44
CA GLN A 15 -18.30 6.15 13.77
C GLN A 15 -17.75 6.77 12.49
N ASN A 16 -17.96 8.08 12.32
CA ASN A 16 -17.05 8.90 11.55
C ASN A 16 -15.69 8.85 12.26
N GLU A 17 -14.90 7.80 11.99
CA GLU A 17 -13.54 7.69 12.48
C GLU A 17 -12.78 8.95 12.04
N PRO A 18 -12.08 9.64 12.97
CA PRO A 18 -11.27 10.79 12.62
C PRO A 18 -10.27 10.38 11.52
N GLU A 19 -10.05 11.26 10.56
CA GLU A 19 -9.14 10.99 9.46
C GLU A 19 -7.72 10.76 9.99
N ARG A 20 -7.33 9.48 10.10
CA ARG A 20 -5.97 9.12 10.50
C ARG A 20 -5.05 9.17 9.29
N LEU A 21 -4.05 10.04 9.40
CA LEU A 21 -3.03 10.31 8.39
C LEU A 21 -1.73 9.54 8.70
N PRO A 22 -0.81 9.37 7.75
CA PRO A 22 0.43 8.63 7.97
C PRO A 22 1.31 9.11 9.14
N ASP A 23 1.18 10.37 9.55
CA ASP A 23 1.90 10.95 10.68
C ASP A 23 1.17 10.80 12.03
N ASP A 24 0.01 10.12 12.06
CA ASP A 24 -0.75 9.78 13.26
C ASP A 24 -0.29 8.42 13.85
N PRO A 25 -0.05 8.31 15.18
CA PRO A 25 0.37 7.05 15.82
C PRO A 25 -0.57 5.86 15.60
N LEU A 26 -1.87 6.10 15.39
CA LEU A 26 -2.89 5.09 15.16
C LEU A 26 -3.13 4.80 13.66
N TYR A 27 -2.34 5.38 12.75
CA TYR A 27 -2.45 5.12 11.31
C TYR A 27 -2.23 3.65 10.96
N GLN A 28 -1.26 3.00 11.60
CA GLN A 28 -0.99 1.58 11.36
C GLN A 28 -2.19 0.70 11.78
N ALA A 29 -2.95 1.09 12.81
CA ALA A 29 -4.18 0.42 13.17
C ALA A 29 -5.25 0.57 12.08
N LYS A 30 -5.43 1.79 11.51
CA LYS A 30 -6.28 2.03 10.33
C LYS A 30 -5.90 1.08 9.18
N ARG A 31 -4.62 1.04 8.80
CA ARG A 31 -4.14 0.19 7.69
C ARG A 31 -4.35 -1.31 7.93
N LYS A 32 -4.21 -1.78 9.16
CA LYS A 32 -4.52 -3.17 9.55
C LYS A 32 -6.00 -3.47 9.43
N MET A 33 -6.88 -2.57 9.85
CA MET A 33 -8.33 -2.72 9.70
C MET A 33 -8.76 -2.75 8.24
N GLU A 34 -8.21 -1.86 7.40
CA GLU A 34 -8.45 -1.87 5.96
C GLU A 34 -8.06 -3.21 5.32
N THR A 35 -6.89 -3.74 5.72
CA THR A 35 -6.38 -5.03 5.24
C THR A 35 -7.22 -6.20 5.73
N ALA A 36 -7.65 -6.19 6.99
CA ALA A 36 -8.54 -7.20 7.54
C ALA A 36 -9.88 -7.22 6.80
N LYS A 37 -10.44 -6.04 6.50
CA LYS A 37 -11.66 -5.93 5.71
C LYS A 37 -11.49 -6.51 4.31
N LEU A 38 -10.40 -6.21 3.60
CA LEU A 38 -10.11 -6.83 2.30
C LEU A 38 -10.01 -8.35 2.38
N LYS A 39 -9.37 -8.89 3.42
CA LYS A 39 -9.23 -10.35 3.58
C LYS A 39 -10.57 -11.03 3.90
N ALA A 40 -11.43 -10.38 4.68
CA ALA A 40 -12.72 -10.89 5.08
C ALA A 40 -13.80 -10.77 3.99
N THR A 41 -13.67 -9.83 3.05
CA THR A 41 -14.58 -9.73 1.90
C THR A 41 -14.26 -10.82 0.89
N PHE A 42 -15.18 -11.77 0.68
CA PHE A 42 -14.98 -12.87 -0.26
C PHE A 42 -15.48 -12.57 -1.67
N ASP A 43 -16.59 -11.83 -1.76
CA ASP A 43 -17.17 -11.43 -3.04
C ASP A 43 -16.19 -10.55 -3.84
N PRO A 44 -15.92 -10.87 -5.12
CA PRO A 44 -14.96 -10.14 -5.91
C PRO A 44 -15.43 -8.71 -6.26
N LEU A 45 -16.73 -8.47 -6.45
CA LEU A 45 -17.23 -7.12 -6.78
C LEU A 45 -17.18 -6.22 -5.55
N GLU A 46 -17.63 -6.70 -4.38
CA GLU A 46 -17.49 -5.96 -3.12
C GLU A 46 -16.02 -5.68 -2.79
N LYS A 47 -15.12 -6.63 -3.08
CA LYS A 47 -13.69 -6.43 -2.89
C LYS A 47 -13.13 -5.40 -3.87
N ALA A 48 -13.60 -5.37 -5.12
CA ALA A 48 -13.24 -4.33 -6.10
C ALA A 48 -13.66 -2.93 -5.63
N ASP A 49 -14.84 -2.82 -5.01
CA ASP A 49 -15.31 -1.56 -4.41
C ASP A 49 -14.43 -1.12 -3.24
N LEU A 50 -14.03 -2.05 -2.37
CA LEU A 50 -13.09 -1.74 -1.28
C LEU A 50 -11.74 -1.28 -1.82
N TYR A 51 -11.24 -1.91 -2.88
CA TYR A 51 -10.03 -1.48 -3.56
C TYR A 51 -10.17 -0.04 -4.09
N THR A 52 -11.25 0.27 -4.80
CA THR A 52 -11.51 1.61 -5.33
C THR A 52 -11.65 2.64 -4.21
N LYS A 53 -12.31 2.28 -3.11
CA LYS A 53 -12.43 3.10 -1.90
C LYS A 53 -11.06 3.43 -1.31
N TYR A 54 -10.20 2.45 -1.12
CA TYR A 54 -8.88 2.70 -0.52
C TYR A 54 -7.94 3.43 -1.46
N ALA A 55 -8.05 3.27 -2.78
CA ALA A 55 -7.35 4.13 -3.73
C ALA A 55 -7.71 5.61 -3.49
N LYS A 56 -9.00 5.92 -3.33
CA LYS A 56 -9.47 7.29 -3.02
C LYS A 56 -8.92 7.80 -1.68
N GLU A 57 -8.90 6.96 -0.64
CA GLU A 57 -8.30 7.31 0.66
C GLU A 57 -6.81 7.66 0.55
N ARG A 58 -6.04 6.88 -0.23
CA ARG A 58 -4.61 7.18 -0.45
C ARG A 58 -4.42 8.54 -1.13
N LEU A 59 -5.23 8.90 -2.12
CA LEU A 59 -5.13 10.23 -2.75
C LEU A 59 -5.53 11.37 -1.81
N LYS A 60 -6.48 11.13 -0.91
CA LYS A 60 -6.85 12.08 0.14
C LYS A 60 -5.66 12.33 1.07
N GLU A 61 -5.00 11.27 1.52
CA GLU A 61 -3.80 11.33 2.34
C GLU A 61 -2.65 12.04 1.60
N VAL A 62 -2.43 11.75 0.31
CA VAL A 62 -1.42 12.43 -0.52
C VAL A 62 -1.67 13.94 -0.53
N LYS A 63 -2.89 14.37 -0.84
CA LYS A 63 -3.27 15.78 -0.86
C LYS A 63 -3.01 16.45 0.48
N THR A 64 -3.37 15.78 1.58
CA THR A 64 -3.18 16.31 2.94
C THR A 64 -1.70 16.38 3.33
N MET A 65 -0.88 15.37 3.00
CA MET A 65 0.55 15.36 3.29
C MET A 65 1.31 16.43 2.52
N ILE A 66 1.00 16.64 1.24
CA ILE A 66 1.55 17.74 0.44
C ILE A 66 1.18 19.09 1.07
N SER A 67 -0.08 19.27 1.47
CA SER A 67 -0.56 20.52 2.08
C SER A 67 0.09 20.79 3.45
N LYS A 68 0.48 19.74 4.19
CA LYS A 68 1.22 19.84 5.46
C LYS A 68 2.73 20.00 5.28
N GLY A 69 3.22 20.11 4.05
CA GLY A 69 4.66 20.23 3.76
C GLY A 69 5.45 18.96 4.06
N LYS A 70 4.79 17.79 4.01
CA LYS A 70 5.38 16.48 4.32
C LYS A 70 5.42 15.56 3.08
N PRO A 71 6.19 15.91 2.03
CA PRO A 71 6.23 15.14 0.79
C PRO A 71 6.84 13.74 0.94
N GLU A 72 7.54 13.45 2.04
CA GLU A 72 8.17 12.16 2.32
C GLU A 72 7.17 10.99 2.33
N PHE A 73 5.89 11.25 2.62
CA PHE A 73 4.84 10.22 2.60
C PHE A 73 4.25 9.97 1.21
N VAL A 74 4.46 10.87 0.25
CA VAL A 74 3.74 10.85 -1.04
C VAL A 74 4.04 9.59 -1.84
N ASN A 75 5.31 9.19 -1.92
CA ASN A 75 5.71 8.05 -2.74
C ASN A 75 5.09 6.74 -2.27
N ASP A 76 5.08 6.46 -0.97
CA ASP A 76 4.51 5.22 -0.44
C ASP A 76 2.99 5.20 -0.53
N LEU A 77 2.33 6.35 -0.33
CA LEU A 77 0.90 6.48 -0.56
C LEU A 77 0.51 6.25 -2.02
N LEU A 78 1.32 6.73 -2.97
CA LEU A 78 1.07 6.51 -4.39
C LEU A 78 1.31 5.05 -4.82
N LYS A 79 2.32 4.37 -4.25
CA LYS A 79 2.48 2.91 -4.45
C LYS A 79 1.24 2.14 -3.97
N ASP A 80 0.71 2.51 -2.80
CA ASP A 80 -0.52 1.90 -2.29
C ASP A 80 -1.73 2.22 -3.17
N TYR A 81 -1.84 3.46 -3.65
CA TYR A 81 -2.87 3.87 -4.60
C TYR A 81 -2.86 2.99 -5.85
N GLU A 82 -1.70 2.83 -6.49
CA GLU A 82 -1.53 2.03 -7.70
C GLU A 82 -1.86 0.56 -7.47
N LYS A 83 -1.44 0.01 -6.32
CA LYS A 83 -1.79 -1.34 -5.88
C LYS A 83 -3.31 -1.51 -5.76
N TYR A 84 -4.01 -0.51 -5.22
CA TYR A 84 -5.45 -0.58 -5.05
C TYR A 84 -6.21 -0.46 -6.38
N ILE A 85 -5.78 0.39 -7.32
CA ILE A 85 -6.36 0.43 -8.67
C ILE A 85 -6.17 -0.91 -9.39
N SER A 86 -4.96 -1.47 -9.32
CA SER A 86 -4.65 -2.77 -9.91
C SER A 86 -5.45 -3.90 -9.25
N GLY A 87 -5.63 -3.83 -7.93
CA GLY A 87 -6.45 -4.77 -7.15
C GLY A 87 -7.91 -4.75 -7.56
N ALA A 88 -8.50 -3.57 -7.77
CA ALA A 88 -9.88 -3.42 -8.23
C ALA A 88 -10.09 -4.11 -9.58
N MET A 89 -9.24 -3.80 -10.58
CA MET A 89 -9.29 -4.44 -11.90
C MET A 89 -9.06 -5.95 -11.82
N GLY A 90 -8.15 -6.41 -10.95
CA GLY A 90 -7.92 -7.84 -10.73
C GLY A 90 -9.14 -8.57 -10.21
N GLN A 91 -9.89 -7.99 -9.26
CA GLN A 91 -11.12 -8.60 -8.77
C GLN A 91 -12.26 -8.53 -9.78
N ILE A 92 -12.39 -7.45 -10.55
CA ILE A 92 -13.35 -7.34 -11.64
C ILE A 92 -13.11 -8.44 -12.69
N ASN A 93 -11.86 -8.65 -13.10
CA ASN A 93 -11.51 -9.71 -14.04
C ASN A 93 -11.83 -11.10 -13.47
N LYS A 94 -11.63 -11.30 -12.16
CA LYS A 94 -12.02 -12.56 -11.49
C LYS A 94 -13.54 -12.75 -11.49
N ALA A 95 -14.32 -11.72 -11.17
CA ALA A 95 -15.78 -11.75 -11.21
C ALA A 95 -16.28 -12.05 -12.63
N GLN A 96 -15.72 -11.38 -13.63
CA GLN A 96 -16.06 -11.62 -15.03
C GLN A 96 -15.78 -13.07 -15.45
N ALA A 97 -14.62 -13.62 -15.08
CA ALA A 97 -14.28 -15.02 -15.36
C ALA A 97 -15.20 -16.02 -14.65
N GLN A 98 -15.85 -15.61 -13.56
CA GLN A 98 -16.86 -16.39 -12.83
C GLN A 98 -18.29 -16.17 -13.37
N GLY A 99 -18.46 -15.37 -14.42
CA GLY A 99 -19.76 -15.13 -15.07
C GLY A 99 -20.62 -14.05 -14.40
N TYR A 100 -20.06 -13.28 -13.46
CA TYR A 100 -20.78 -12.14 -12.88
C TYR A 100 -20.92 -11.01 -13.88
N ASP A 101 -22.02 -10.25 -13.79
CA ASP A 101 -22.10 -8.94 -14.42
C ASP A 101 -21.16 -7.98 -13.70
N VAL A 102 -20.24 -7.40 -14.46
CA VAL A 102 -19.18 -6.52 -13.96
C VAL A 102 -19.39 -5.06 -14.38
N SER A 103 -20.49 -4.75 -15.06
CA SER A 103 -20.73 -3.44 -15.69
C SER A 103 -20.67 -2.32 -14.66
N GLU A 104 -21.39 -2.46 -13.54
CA GLU A 104 -21.41 -1.46 -12.48
C GLU A 104 -20.01 -1.21 -11.88
N ALA A 105 -19.26 -2.29 -11.61
CA ALA A 105 -17.91 -2.19 -11.05
C ALA A 105 -16.92 -1.53 -12.04
N LEU A 106 -17.03 -1.84 -13.33
CA LEU A 106 -16.23 -1.19 -14.38
C LEU A 106 -16.55 0.31 -14.49
N GLU A 107 -17.82 0.68 -14.44
CA GLU A 107 -18.23 2.09 -14.41
C GLU A 107 -17.73 2.80 -13.16
N ALA A 108 -17.77 2.15 -11.99
CA ALA A 108 -17.25 2.69 -10.75
C ALA A 108 -15.74 2.96 -10.85
N VAL A 109 -14.96 2.04 -11.43
CA VAL A 109 -13.52 2.24 -11.69
C VAL A 109 -13.31 3.37 -12.69
N GLU A 110 -14.05 3.42 -13.80
CA GLU A 110 -13.96 4.49 -14.80
C GLU A 110 -14.18 5.87 -14.16
N ARG A 111 -15.31 6.06 -13.47
CA ARG A 111 -15.67 7.33 -12.83
C ARG A 111 -14.66 7.74 -11.78
N SER A 112 -14.19 6.79 -10.97
CA SER A 112 -13.22 7.05 -9.90
C SER A 112 -11.87 7.44 -10.48
N THR A 113 -11.34 6.67 -11.43
CA THR A 113 -10.04 6.95 -12.07
C THR A 113 -10.06 8.24 -12.88
N LYS A 114 -11.19 8.62 -13.51
CA LYS A 114 -11.36 9.95 -14.11
C LYS A 114 -11.12 11.08 -13.09
N LYS A 115 -11.80 11.01 -11.93
CA LYS A 115 -11.61 11.98 -10.83
C LYS A 115 -10.20 11.94 -10.25
N HIS A 116 -9.60 10.75 -10.16
CA HIS A 116 -8.24 10.59 -9.65
C HIS A 116 -7.20 11.25 -10.58
N ILE A 117 -7.37 11.15 -11.89
CA ILE A 117 -6.51 11.84 -12.87
C ILE A 117 -6.58 13.35 -12.66
N GLU A 118 -7.77 13.91 -12.44
CA GLU A 118 -7.95 15.35 -12.14
C GLU A 118 -7.19 15.73 -10.87
N VAL A 119 -7.39 15.00 -9.77
CA VAL A 119 -6.71 15.24 -8.49
C VAL A 119 -5.18 15.12 -8.63
N LEU A 120 -4.69 14.08 -9.28
CA LEU A 120 -3.25 13.86 -9.45
C LEU A 120 -2.62 14.95 -10.33
N SER A 121 -3.30 15.36 -11.40
CA SER A 121 -2.83 16.44 -12.27
C SER A 121 -2.70 17.77 -11.52
N ASP A 122 -3.67 18.09 -10.66
CA ASP A 122 -3.66 19.27 -9.80
C ASP A 122 -2.51 19.28 -8.78
N LEU A 123 -1.94 18.12 -8.47
CA LEU A 123 -0.85 17.97 -7.50
C LEU A 123 0.54 18.06 -8.15
N VAL A 124 0.68 17.79 -9.46
CA VAL A 124 1.99 17.82 -10.15
C VAL A 124 2.70 19.16 -9.96
N GLY A 125 1.96 20.28 -10.04
CA GLY A 125 2.52 21.63 -9.87
C GLY A 125 2.81 22.04 -8.43
N LYS A 126 2.37 21.25 -7.44
CA LYS A 126 2.43 21.59 -6.00
C LYS A 126 3.48 20.80 -5.23
N VAL A 127 4.14 19.84 -5.88
CA VAL A 127 5.14 18.99 -5.23
C VAL A 127 6.58 19.29 -5.71
N PRO A 128 7.58 19.01 -4.85
CA PRO A 128 8.98 18.96 -5.24
C PRO A 128 9.23 17.99 -6.40
N GLU A 129 10.31 18.19 -7.17
CA GLU A 129 10.62 17.40 -8.37
C GLU A 129 10.70 15.89 -8.06
N GLU A 130 11.19 15.55 -6.88
CA GLU A 130 11.33 14.18 -6.36
C GLU A 130 10.00 13.42 -6.35
N ALA A 131 8.89 14.10 -6.05
CA ALA A 131 7.55 13.50 -6.00
C ALA A 131 6.78 13.61 -7.33
N ARG A 132 7.22 14.48 -8.26
CA ARG A 132 6.54 14.65 -9.56
C ARG A 132 6.57 13.38 -10.39
N SER A 133 7.68 12.64 -10.36
CA SER A 133 7.81 11.37 -11.08
C SER A 133 6.75 10.35 -10.62
N ALA A 134 6.59 10.18 -9.30
CA ALA A 134 5.60 9.27 -8.74
C ALA A 134 4.16 9.69 -9.09
N ILE A 135 3.85 10.99 -9.04
CA ILE A 135 2.52 11.48 -9.42
C ILE A 135 2.25 11.23 -10.91
N ARG A 136 3.21 11.50 -11.79
CA ARG A 136 3.08 11.23 -13.23
C ARG A 136 2.82 9.74 -13.48
N HIS A 137 3.53 8.86 -12.78
CA HIS A 137 3.32 7.43 -12.87
C HIS A 137 1.91 7.01 -12.41
N ALA A 138 1.44 7.54 -11.27
CA ALA A 138 0.09 7.30 -10.78
C ALA A 138 -0.99 7.79 -11.75
N ILE A 139 -0.76 8.89 -12.48
CA ILE A 139 -1.64 9.35 -13.57
C ILE A 139 -1.73 8.29 -14.68
N GLU A 140 -0.60 7.73 -15.11
CA GLU A 140 -0.58 6.70 -16.16
C GLU A 140 -1.25 5.40 -15.70
N VAL A 141 -1.06 4.98 -14.45
CA VAL A 141 -1.80 3.84 -13.87
C VAL A 141 -3.31 4.11 -13.87
N SER A 142 -3.72 5.33 -13.51
CA SER A 142 -5.13 5.74 -13.50
C SER A 142 -5.73 5.74 -14.92
N LYS A 143 -5.01 6.28 -15.91
CA LYS A 143 -5.42 6.25 -17.32
C LYS A 143 -5.55 4.82 -17.83
N THR A 144 -4.60 3.96 -17.50
CA THR A 144 -4.59 2.54 -17.89
C THR A 144 -5.82 1.83 -17.32
N GLY A 145 -6.09 1.97 -16.02
CA GLY A 145 -7.29 1.42 -15.38
C GLY A 145 -8.58 1.92 -16.03
N ARG A 146 -8.72 3.23 -16.23
CA ARG A 146 -9.88 3.86 -16.89
C ARG A 146 -10.11 3.32 -18.30
N ASN A 147 -9.07 3.32 -19.13
CA ASN A 147 -9.17 2.93 -20.53
C ASN A 147 -9.47 1.43 -20.66
N THR A 148 -8.94 0.61 -19.76
CA THR A 148 -9.25 -0.82 -19.69
C THR A 148 -10.72 -1.02 -19.34
N ALA A 149 -11.22 -0.33 -18.31
CA ALA A 149 -12.61 -0.41 -17.91
C ALA A 149 -13.57 -0.01 -19.05
N LEU A 150 -13.29 1.12 -19.71
CA LEU A 150 -14.03 1.56 -20.90
C LEU A 150 -13.97 0.56 -22.06
N GLY A 151 -12.81 -0.07 -22.28
CA GLY A 151 -12.64 -1.09 -23.31
C GLY A 151 -13.53 -2.30 -23.07
N ILE A 152 -13.63 -2.75 -21.81
CA ILE A 152 -14.49 -3.88 -21.44
C ILE A 152 -15.97 -3.48 -21.52
N LEU A 153 -16.36 -2.30 -21.02
CA LEU A 153 -17.74 -1.80 -21.11
C LEU A 153 -18.23 -1.72 -22.57
N ARG A 154 -17.39 -1.24 -23.49
CA ARG A 154 -17.73 -1.22 -24.94
C ARG A 154 -17.90 -2.61 -25.55
N LYS A 155 -17.19 -3.62 -25.05
CA LYS A 155 -17.38 -5.01 -25.47
C LYS A 155 -18.71 -5.56 -24.97
N ILE A 156 -19.01 -5.35 -23.68
CA ILE A 156 -20.28 -5.71 -23.06
C ILE A 156 -21.46 -5.08 -23.81
N GLN A 157 -21.40 -3.77 -24.10
CA GLN A 157 -22.45 -3.05 -24.83
C GLN A 157 -22.71 -3.60 -26.24
N ARG A 158 -21.67 -4.18 -26.88
CA ARG A 158 -21.77 -4.80 -28.21
C ARG A 158 -22.20 -6.29 -28.15
N GLY A 159 -22.48 -6.84 -26.97
CA GLY A 159 -22.77 -8.26 -26.78
C GLY A 159 -21.55 -9.18 -26.95
N GLU A 160 -20.35 -8.60 -27.07
CA GLU A 160 -19.09 -9.33 -27.11
C GLU A 160 -18.65 -9.58 -25.67
N LEU A 161 -19.17 -10.62 -25.00
CA LEU A 161 -18.62 -10.99 -23.68
C LEU A 161 -17.11 -11.27 -23.85
N PRO A 162 -16.21 -10.59 -23.11
CA PRO A 162 -14.80 -10.92 -23.16
C PRO A 162 -14.61 -12.27 -22.48
N THR A 163 -14.64 -13.35 -23.25
CA THR A 163 -14.34 -14.72 -22.80
C THR A 163 -12.85 -14.98 -22.65
N SER A 164 -12.00 -13.98 -22.87
CA SER A 164 -10.55 -14.11 -22.76
C SER A 164 -9.98 -13.03 -21.85
N LYS A 165 -9.37 -13.50 -20.76
CA LYS A 165 -8.33 -12.86 -19.93
C LYS A 165 -7.74 -11.62 -20.63
N PRO A 166 -7.92 -10.40 -20.10
CA PRO A 166 -7.21 -9.24 -20.66
C PRO A 166 -5.72 -9.54 -20.62
N GLU A 167 -5.03 -9.26 -21.74
CA GLU A 167 -3.57 -9.33 -21.83
C GLU A 167 -3.00 -8.69 -20.57
N GLY A 168 -2.13 -9.45 -19.90
CA GLY A 168 -1.70 -9.15 -18.55
C GLY A 168 -1.33 -7.69 -18.42
N ILE A 169 -1.82 -7.06 -17.36
CA ILE A 169 -1.37 -5.73 -16.94
C ILE A 169 0.14 -5.83 -16.80
N GLY A 170 0.85 -5.45 -17.86
CA GLY A 170 2.28 -5.25 -17.82
C GLY A 170 2.46 -4.12 -16.83
N MET A 171 2.99 -4.47 -15.67
CA MET A 171 3.45 -3.46 -14.72
C MET A 171 4.29 -2.47 -15.54
N PRO A 172 3.94 -1.17 -15.57
CA PRO A 172 4.80 -0.19 -16.21
C PRO A 172 6.22 -0.43 -15.68
N LYS A 173 7.17 -0.68 -16.59
CA LYS A 173 8.55 -1.00 -16.22
C LYS A 173 9.01 0.07 -15.26
N GLY A 174 9.32 -0.34 -14.02
CA GLY A 174 9.83 0.56 -13.00
C GLY A 174 11.01 1.32 -13.58
N ILE A 175 10.90 2.64 -13.64
CA ILE A 175 12.09 3.48 -13.81
C ILE A 175 12.94 3.17 -12.58
N GLY A 176 14.13 2.63 -12.84
CA GLY A 176 15.08 2.23 -11.81
C GLY A 176 15.25 3.36 -10.81
N ILE A 177 15.11 3.00 -9.53
CA ILE A 177 15.63 3.80 -8.43
C ILE A 177 17.12 4.00 -8.76
N PRO A 178 17.66 5.24 -8.87
CA PRO A 178 19.09 5.40 -8.99
C PRO A 178 19.72 4.72 -7.78
N GLU A 179 20.65 3.80 -8.06
CA GLU A 179 21.33 3.01 -7.04
C GLU A 179 21.85 3.91 -5.94
N SER A 180 21.46 3.53 -4.73
CA SER A 180 21.95 4.02 -3.45
C SER A 180 23.45 4.34 -3.55
N ILE A 181 23.80 5.55 -3.13
CA ILE A 181 25.15 5.96 -2.74
C ILE A 181 25.82 4.78 -2.03
N GLY A 182 26.91 4.29 -2.62
CA GLY A 182 27.61 3.09 -2.20
C GLY A 182 27.90 3.09 -0.71
N LYS A 183 27.61 1.96 -0.08
CA LYS A 183 28.24 1.56 1.19
C LYS A 183 29.75 1.80 1.06
N PRO A 184 30.42 2.51 1.97
CA PRO A 184 31.86 2.40 2.05
C PRO A 184 32.22 0.95 2.42
N GLU A 185 33.06 0.35 1.58
CA GLU A 185 33.64 -0.97 1.75
C GLU A 185 34.57 -1.01 2.98
N GLY A 186 34.75 -2.23 3.50
CA GLY A 186 35.24 -2.54 4.82
C GLY A 186 36.56 -1.90 5.24
N ILE A 187 36.59 -1.45 6.49
CA ILE A 187 37.82 -1.31 7.24
C ILE A 187 38.38 -2.73 7.44
N GLY A 188 39.53 -2.97 6.82
CA GLY A 188 40.29 -4.20 6.92
C GLY A 188 40.60 -4.56 8.37
N LYS A 189 40.57 -5.87 8.62
CA LYS A 189 41.01 -6.51 9.86
C LYS A 189 42.47 -6.11 10.15
N PRO A 190 42.80 -5.53 11.32
CA PRO A 190 44.21 -5.36 11.68
C PRO A 190 44.80 -6.72 12.07
N GLU A 191 45.77 -7.19 11.29
CA GLU A 191 46.70 -8.26 11.67
C GLU A 191 47.84 -7.70 12.53
N GLY A 192 48.28 -8.49 13.52
CA GLY A 192 49.61 -8.37 14.13
C GLY A 192 49.74 -7.35 15.25
N VAL A 193 49.40 -7.74 16.48
CA VAL A 193 50.11 -7.22 17.65
C VAL A 193 50.80 -8.39 18.31
N ASP A 194 52.13 -8.34 18.24
CA ASP A 194 53.06 -9.28 18.81
C ASP A 194 52.85 -9.48 20.31
N LYS A 195 53.03 -10.73 20.73
CA LYS A 195 52.95 -11.22 22.09
C LYS A 195 54.11 -10.63 22.92
N PRO A 196 53.88 -9.86 23.99
CA PRO A 196 54.98 -9.45 24.85
C PRO A 196 55.44 -10.64 25.71
N GLU A 197 56.75 -10.90 25.67
CA GLU A 197 57.46 -11.81 26.56
C GLU A 197 57.51 -11.25 27.99
N GLY A 198 57.29 -12.14 28.97
CA GLY A 198 57.97 -12.11 30.27
C GLY A 198 57.58 -11.04 31.29
N VAL A 199 56.74 -11.39 32.26
CA VAL A 199 56.86 -10.85 33.62
C VAL A 199 56.72 -11.99 34.64
N GLY A 200 57.68 -12.00 35.58
CA GLY A 200 58.01 -13.07 36.52
C GLY A 200 56.92 -13.52 37.49
N ARG A 201 57.05 -14.79 37.85
CA ARG A 201 56.36 -15.51 38.93
C ARG A 201 56.72 -14.94 40.32
N PRO A 202 55.75 -14.67 41.19
CA PRO A 202 55.99 -14.68 42.63
C PRO A 202 55.68 -16.07 43.22
N LYS A 203 56.59 -16.53 44.07
CA LYS A 203 56.51 -17.74 44.89
C LYS A 203 55.35 -17.65 45.89
N GLY A 204 54.79 -18.81 46.24
CA GLY A 204 53.59 -18.94 47.07
C GLY A 204 53.73 -18.57 48.54
N VAL A 205 52.59 -18.62 49.22
CA VAL A 205 52.44 -18.68 50.68
C VAL A 205 51.33 -19.69 50.98
N PRO A 206 51.48 -20.57 51.98
CA PRO A 206 50.64 -21.76 52.14
C PRO A 206 49.34 -21.49 52.91
N VAL A 207 48.38 -22.38 52.67
CA VAL A 207 47.10 -22.52 53.37
C VAL A 207 47.34 -22.92 54.83
N GLY A 208 46.92 -22.08 55.77
CA GLY A 208 46.77 -22.41 57.19
C GLY A 208 45.30 -22.67 57.51
N GLY A 209 45.00 -23.83 58.08
CA GLY A 209 43.66 -24.29 58.37
C GLY A 209 43.14 -23.96 59.78
N ARG A 210 41.84 -24.23 59.92
CA ARG A 210 41.06 -24.58 61.12
C ARG A 210 41.26 -23.79 62.42
N GLY A 211 40.21 -23.03 62.76
CA GLY A 211 39.71 -22.80 64.11
C GLY A 211 38.19 -22.80 64.03
#